data_AF-A0A7J5CF84-F1
#
_entry.id   AF-A0A7J5CF84-F1
#
_cell.length_a   1.000
_cell.length_b   1.000
_cell.length_c   1.000
_cell.angle_alpha   90.00
_cell.angle_beta   90.00
_cell.angle_gamma   90.00
#
_symmetry.space_group_name_H-M   'P 1'
#
loop_
_entity.id
_entity.type
_entity.pdbx_description
1 polymer ?
#
loop_
_entity_poly.entity_id
_entity_poly.type
_entity_poly.pdbx_seq_one_letter_code
_entity_poly.pdbx_strand_id
1 'polypeptide(L)'
;MIDQETQPGTTPETPPPAPTGSTVPTAVWQVRVRTKLDDLYQQLSGLEAGGTVNPDRVAALRAQLSGVESVLGRSGVVEWLRGGNLEYAWQTIHSVERAMVGLRTPEELLGLLPAYQSAAAQFLKADDKVLTDFDASTDAAAPARFQAKVQALLLRYHSASDEFHESVRRLRNRMLGLSVFALIAEVLMVLVQWRSRDVQLLKAPTDAAGVPAWRLLFFVLIAGALGAFISALPSMITSRSGGLPYKLPFQQGLLKLAIGPLVAVVGIMLVIGGLVETTVNSTAALLGVAIVFGAGQQAVTAFADRRASELLTPVTKD
;
A
#
# COMPACT_ATOMS: atom_id res chain seq x y z
N MET A 1 -18.35 -66.17 -48.04
CA MET A 1 -19.52 -65.35 -47.65
C MET A 1 -18.96 -64.21 -46.83
N ILE A 2 -18.78 -63.08 -47.50
CA ILE A 2 -18.10 -61.88 -47.02
C ILE A 2 -19.21 -60.87 -46.67
N ASP A 3 -18.89 -59.97 -45.72
CA ASP A 3 -19.62 -58.77 -45.28
C ASP A 3 -20.74 -58.93 -44.23
N GLN A 4 -20.39 -58.57 -42.99
CA GLN A 4 -21.33 -57.93 -42.07
C GLN A 4 -20.69 -56.67 -41.52
N GLU A 5 -21.27 -55.54 -41.93
CA GLU A 5 -20.85 -54.17 -41.67
C GLU A 5 -20.78 -53.85 -40.17
N THR A 6 -19.69 -53.17 -39.81
CA THR A 6 -19.45 -52.60 -38.49
C THR A 6 -20.21 -51.28 -38.37
N GLN A 7 -21.24 -51.22 -37.52
CA GLN A 7 -21.91 -49.96 -37.16
C GLN A 7 -20.99 -49.12 -36.24
N PRO A 8 -20.80 -47.81 -36.53
CA PRO A 8 -19.93 -46.94 -35.75
C PRO A 8 -20.57 -46.53 -34.42
N GLY A 9 -19.75 -46.59 -33.36
CA GLY A 9 -20.14 -46.31 -31.98
C GLY A 9 -20.66 -44.88 -31.78
N THR A 10 -21.74 -44.79 -31.02
CA THR A 10 -22.29 -43.55 -30.47
C THR A 10 -21.22 -42.88 -29.60
N THR A 11 -20.77 -41.71 -30.03
CA THR A 11 -19.83 -40.87 -29.27
C THR A 11 -20.56 -40.34 -28.02
N PRO A 12 -19.99 -40.43 -26.80
CA PRO A 12 -20.58 -39.80 -25.63
C PRO A 12 -20.62 -38.28 -25.82
N GLU A 13 -21.82 -37.70 -25.75
CA GLU A 13 -22.03 -36.26 -25.70
C GLU A 13 -21.15 -35.67 -24.59
N THR A 14 -20.20 -34.81 -24.96
CA THR A 14 -19.37 -34.10 -24.00
C THR A 14 -20.26 -33.09 -23.28
N PRO A 15 -20.34 -33.10 -21.94
CA PRO A 15 -21.14 -32.11 -21.22
C PRO A 15 -20.66 -30.70 -21.55
N PRO A 16 -21.57 -29.71 -21.64
CA PRO A 16 -21.20 -28.35 -22.02
C PRO A 16 -20.11 -27.82 -21.06
N PRO A 17 -19.13 -27.06 -21.58
CA PRO A 17 -18.06 -26.54 -20.75
C PRO A 17 -18.66 -25.68 -19.64
N ALA A 18 -18.30 -26.00 -18.39
CA ALA A 18 -18.62 -25.18 -17.23
C ALA A 18 -18.22 -23.72 -17.52
N PRO A 19 -19.01 -22.73 -17.10
CA PRO A 19 -18.66 -21.33 -17.30
C PRO A 19 -17.28 -21.10 -16.71
N THR A 20 -16.34 -20.70 -17.56
CA THR A 20 -14.98 -20.30 -17.21
C THR A 20 -15.05 -18.99 -16.43
N GLY A 21 -15.49 -19.09 -15.17
CA GLY A 21 -15.34 -18.04 -14.19
C GLY A 21 -13.84 -17.83 -13.99
N SER A 22 -13.27 -16.89 -14.74
CA SER A 22 -11.99 -16.31 -14.39
C SER A 22 -12.15 -15.72 -12.99
N THR A 23 -11.70 -16.44 -11.97
CA THR A 23 -11.58 -15.95 -10.59
C THR A 23 -10.45 -14.95 -10.56
N VAL A 24 -10.69 -13.76 -11.11
CA VAL A 24 -9.78 -12.63 -10.96
C VAL A 24 -9.59 -12.43 -9.46
N PRO A 25 -8.35 -12.42 -8.94
CA PRO A 25 -8.12 -12.12 -7.53
C PRO A 25 -8.67 -10.73 -7.23
N THR A 26 -9.82 -10.66 -6.57
CA THR A 26 -10.41 -9.40 -6.11
C THR A 26 -9.40 -8.77 -5.14
N ALA A 27 -8.99 -7.53 -5.39
CA ALA A 27 -8.02 -6.88 -4.52
C ALA A 27 -8.60 -6.80 -3.09
N VAL A 28 -7.77 -6.98 -2.06
CA VAL A 28 -8.23 -7.04 -0.65
C VAL A 28 -9.07 -5.81 -0.27
N TRP A 29 -8.74 -4.64 -0.80
CA TRP A 29 -9.51 -3.41 -0.56
C TRP A 29 -10.93 -3.48 -1.16
N GLN A 30 -11.09 -4.09 -2.35
CA GLN A 30 -12.39 -4.24 -3.01
C GLN A 30 -13.31 -5.15 -2.19
N VAL A 31 -12.75 -6.21 -1.59
CA VAL A 31 -13.49 -7.10 -0.69
C VAL A 31 -13.95 -6.33 0.54
N ARG A 32 -13.06 -5.55 1.19
CA ARG A 32 -13.42 -4.73 2.36
C ARG A 32 -14.49 -3.69 2.05
N VAL A 33 -14.36 -2.98 0.93
CA VAL A 33 -15.36 -2.01 0.50
C VAL A 33 -16.69 -2.70 0.24
N ARG A 34 -16.71 -3.85 -0.46
CA ARG A 34 -17.95 -4.61 -0.71
C ARG A 34 -18.63 -5.05 0.59
N THR A 35 -17.88 -5.64 1.53
CA THR A 35 -18.43 -6.00 2.85
C THR A 35 -19.01 -4.78 3.58
N LYS A 36 -18.37 -3.62 3.46
CA LYS A 36 -18.87 -2.39 4.07
C LYS A 36 -20.12 -1.86 3.37
N LEU A 37 -20.21 -1.97 2.05
CA LEU A 37 -21.43 -1.63 1.31
C LEU A 37 -22.59 -2.53 1.73
N ASP A 38 -22.37 -3.85 1.81
CA ASP A 38 -23.40 -4.82 2.22
C ASP A 38 -23.95 -4.49 3.63
N ASP A 39 -23.07 -4.18 4.58
CA ASP A 39 -23.43 -3.72 5.93
C ASP A 39 -24.29 -2.43 5.89
N LEU A 40 -23.89 -1.43 5.11
CA LEU A 40 -24.65 -0.18 4.99
C LEU A 40 -26.01 -0.37 4.32
N TYR A 41 -26.12 -1.20 3.29
CA TYR A 41 -27.40 -1.54 2.68
C TYR A 41 -28.34 -2.23 3.67
N GLN A 42 -27.81 -3.14 4.49
CA GLN A 42 -28.59 -3.81 5.54
C GLN A 42 -29.08 -2.80 6.58
N GLN A 43 -28.21 -1.90 7.04
CA GLN A 43 -28.58 -0.86 8.00
C GLN A 43 -29.64 0.11 7.43
N LEU A 44 -29.50 0.55 6.18
CA LEU A 44 -30.48 1.41 5.51
C LEU A 44 -31.84 0.71 5.36
N SER A 45 -31.84 -0.60 5.09
CA SER A 45 -33.07 -1.39 5.01
C SER A 45 -33.75 -1.57 6.36
N GLY A 46 -32.97 -1.72 7.44
CA GLY A 46 -33.49 -1.72 8.81
C GLY A 46 -34.15 -0.38 9.18
N LEU A 47 -33.54 0.74 8.80
CA LEU A 47 -34.07 2.08 9.04
C LEU A 47 -35.39 2.35 8.28
N GLU A 48 -35.49 1.86 7.05
CA GLU A 48 -36.73 1.96 6.25
C GLU A 48 -37.86 1.10 6.83
N ALA A 49 -37.55 -0.12 7.27
CA ALA A 49 -38.52 -1.03 7.89
C ALA A 49 -39.10 -0.49 9.21
N GLY A 50 -38.35 0.39 9.90
CA GLY A 50 -38.81 1.08 11.11
C GLY A 50 -39.95 2.09 10.87
N GLY A 51 -40.25 2.45 9.61
CA GLY A 51 -41.43 3.23 9.21
C GLY A 51 -41.45 4.72 9.60
N THR A 52 -40.45 5.19 10.35
CA THR A 52 -40.35 6.59 10.83
C THR A 52 -39.51 7.50 9.93
N VAL A 53 -38.79 6.91 8.97
CA VAL A 53 -37.82 7.60 8.12
C VAL A 53 -38.41 7.86 6.73
N ASN A 54 -38.13 9.04 6.16
CA ASN A 54 -38.54 9.37 4.80
C ASN A 54 -37.87 8.39 3.78
N PRO A 55 -38.66 7.60 3.01
CA PRO A 55 -38.12 6.63 2.06
C PRO A 55 -37.28 7.28 0.95
N ASP A 56 -37.59 8.52 0.55
CA ASP A 56 -36.83 9.23 -0.47
C ASP A 56 -35.39 9.52 0.00
N ARG A 57 -35.20 9.79 1.29
CA ARG A 57 -33.86 10.00 1.86
C ARG A 57 -33.06 8.70 1.88
N VAL A 58 -33.70 7.58 2.23
CA VAL A 58 -33.06 6.25 2.21
C VAL A 58 -32.69 5.86 0.77
N ALA A 59 -33.60 6.07 -0.19
CA ALA A 59 -33.35 5.82 -1.60
C ALA A 59 -32.19 6.66 -2.15
N ALA A 60 -32.10 7.94 -1.76
CA ALA A 60 -30.98 8.81 -2.15
C ALA A 60 -29.63 8.30 -1.63
N LEU A 61 -29.57 7.79 -0.38
CA LEU A 61 -28.34 7.21 0.17
C LEU A 61 -27.96 5.90 -0.53
N ARG A 62 -28.93 5.03 -0.83
CA ARG A 62 -28.69 3.81 -1.63
C ARG A 62 -28.17 4.14 -3.02
N ALA A 63 -28.72 5.17 -3.67
CA ALA A 63 -28.24 5.62 -4.96
C ALA A 63 -26.76 6.05 -4.92
N GLN A 64 -26.33 6.77 -3.87
CA GLN A 64 -24.92 7.12 -3.67
C GLN A 64 -24.02 5.87 -3.53
N LEU A 65 -24.45 4.88 -2.74
CA LEU A 65 -23.71 3.62 -2.58
C LEU A 65 -23.62 2.81 -3.88
N SER A 66 -24.68 2.78 -4.68
CA SER A 66 -24.68 2.09 -5.98
C SER A 66 -23.64 2.67 -6.96
N GLY A 67 -23.37 3.99 -6.85
CA GLY A 67 -22.30 4.64 -7.59
C GLY A 67 -20.91 4.07 -7.24
N VAL A 68 -20.70 3.61 -6.01
CA VAL A 68 -19.44 2.99 -5.58
C VAL A 68 -19.26 1.62 -6.23
N GLU A 69 -20.32 0.83 -6.38
CA GLU A 69 -20.24 -0.49 -7.02
C GLU A 69 -19.73 -0.42 -8.46
N SER A 70 -20.10 0.66 -9.17
CA SER A 70 -19.64 0.89 -10.55
C SER A 70 -18.12 1.07 -10.65
N VAL A 71 -17.46 1.58 -9.60
CA VAL A 71 -15.99 1.79 -9.57
C VAL A 71 -15.21 0.61 -8.99
N LEU A 72 -15.90 -0.38 -8.41
CA LEU A 72 -15.30 -1.60 -7.84
C LEU A 72 -14.87 -2.64 -8.91
N GLY A 73 -14.96 -2.30 -10.19
CA GLY A 73 -14.53 -3.15 -11.31
C GLY A 73 -13.01 -3.38 -11.40
N ARG A 74 -12.56 -3.95 -12.54
CA ARG A 74 -11.13 -4.26 -12.78
C ARG A 74 -10.30 -2.96 -12.72
N SER A 75 -9.53 -2.79 -11.66
CA SER A 75 -8.60 -1.66 -11.51
C SER A 75 -7.27 -2.04 -12.16
N GLY A 76 -6.86 -1.30 -13.18
CA GLY A 76 -5.56 -1.46 -13.83
C GLY A 76 -4.40 -0.96 -12.95
N VAL A 77 -3.16 -1.24 -13.36
CA VAL A 77 -1.94 -0.85 -12.62
C VAL A 77 -1.85 0.67 -12.39
N VAL A 78 -2.28 1.48 -13.35
CA VAL A 78 -2.32 2.95 -13.24
C VAL A 78 -3.31 3.39 -12.17
N GLU A 79 -4.48 2.75 -12.11
CA GLU A 79 -5.50 3.05 -11.11
C GLU A 79 -5.07 2.60 -9.72
N TRP A 80 -4.36 1.48 -9.62
CA TRP A 80 -3.73 1.03 -8.37
C TRP A 80 -2.68 2.02 -7.86
N LEU A 81 -1.92 2.67 -8.76
CA LEU A 81 -0.95 3.70 -8.41
C LEU A 81 -1.61 5.02 -7.97
N ARG A 82 -2.65 5.46 -8.68
CA ARG A 82 -3.38 6.70 -8.37
C ARG A 82 -4.27 6.55 -7.14
N GLY A 83 -5.02 5.47 -7.04
CA GLY A 83 -5.94 5.17 -5.93
C GLY A 83 -7.23 5.99 -5.94
N GLY A 84 -7.66 6.50 -7.10
CA GLY A 84 -8.82 7.39 -7.20
C GLY A 84 -10.13 6.69 -6.88
N ASN A 85 -10.34 5.47 -7.40
CA ASN A 85 -11.55 4.69 -7.15
C ASN A 85 -11.69 4.28 -5.68
N LEU A 86 -10.56 3.98 -5.02
CA LEU A 86 -10.53 3.65 -3.60
C LEU A 86 -10.91 4.87 -2.75
N GLU A 87 -10.33 6.03 -3.07
CA GLU A 87 -10.61 7.29 -2.39
C GLU A 87 -12.09 7.69 -2.55
N TYR A 88 -12.60 7.65 -3.77
CA TYR A 88 -14.00 7.90 -4.07
C TYR A 88 -14.94 6.96 -3.29
N ALA A 89 -14.61 5.67 -3.24
CA ALA A 89 -15.40 4.69 -2.52
C ALA A 89 -15.50 5.00 -1.01
N TRP A 90 -14.36 5.25 -0.36
CA TRP A 90 -14.32 5.54 1.07
C TRP A 90 -14.93 6.90 1.41
N GLN A 91 -14.68 7.94 0.61
CA GLN A 91 -15.32 9.24 0.80
C GLN A 91 -16.85 9.16 0.67
N THR A 92 -17.35 8.36 -0.28
CA THR A 92 -18.79 8.13 -0.43
C THR A 92 -19.37 7.36 0.75
N ILE A 93 -18.69 6.30 1.20
CA ILE A 93 -19.08 5.53 2.39
C ILE A 93 -19.12 6.43 3.63
N HIS A 94 -18.07 7.19 3.90
CA HIS A 94 -17.98 8.13 5.02
C HIS A 94 -19.03 9.25 4.95
N SER A 95 -19.43 9.65 3.74
CA SER A 95 -20.55 10.59 3.52
C SER A 95 -21.88 9.97 3.93
N VAL A 96 -22.16 8.74 3.46
CA VAL A 96 -23.40 8.02 3.76
C VAL A 96 -23.52 7.70 5.26
N GLU A 97 -22.44 7.24 5.90
CA GLU A 97 -22.43 6.95 7.35
C GLU A 97 -22.78 8.19 8.19
N ARG A 98 -22.23 9.36 7.83
CA ARG A 98 -22.58 10.62 8.50
C ARG A 98 -24.03 11.01 8.25
N ALA A 99 -24.53 10.84 7.03
CA ALA A 99 -25.91 11.14 6.70
C ALA A 99 -26.91 10.23 7.42
N MET A 100 -26.54 8.96 7.66
CA MET A 100 -27.35 8.00 8.40
C MET A 100 -27.56 8.39 9.86
N VAL A 101 -26.64 9.12 10.49
CA VAL A 101 -26.87 9.68 11.84
C VAL A 101 -28.13 10.56 11.85
N GLY A 102 -28.39 11.25 10.73
CA GLY A 102 -29.61 12.04 10.49
C GLY A 102 -30.92 11.25 10.49
N LEU A 103 -30.86 9.92 10.36
CA LEU A 103 -32.01 9.03 10.18
C LEU A 103 -32.24 8.12 11.40
N ARG A 104 -31.30 8.10 12.36
CA ARG A 104 -31.34 7.23 13.54
C ARG A 104 -32.03 7.90 14.71
N THR A 105 -32.62 7.09 15.59
CA THR A 105 -33.18 7.62 16.85
C THR A 105 -32.06 7.90 17.86
N PRO A 106 -32.29 8.76 18.86
CA PRO A 106 -31.32 9.03 19.92
C PRO A 106 -30.90 7.76 20.67
N GLU A 107 -31.82 6.81 20.89
CA GLU A 107 -31.56 5.55 21.58
C GLU A 107 -30.62 4.65 20.76
N GLU A 108 -30.83 4.56 19.45
CA GLU A 108 -29.93 3.83 18.55
C GLU A 108 -28.53 4.46 18.55
N LEU A 109 -28.46 5.80 18.50
CA LEU A 109 -27.19 6.52 18.52
C LEU A 109 -26.44 6.33 19.84
N LEU A 110 -27.14 6.29 20.98
CA LEU A 110 -26.53 5.97 22.27
C LEU A 110 -25.95 4.55 22.28
N GLY A 111 -26.64 3.58 21.68
CA GLY A 111 -26.14 2.21 21.55
C GLY A 111 -24.91 2.09 20.64
N LEU A 112 -24.83 2.91 19.59
CA LEU A 112 -23.72 2.90 18.63
C LEU A 112 -22.51 3.75 19.06
N LEU A 113 -22.72 4.72 19.96
CA LEU A 113 -21.70 5.67 20.38
C LEU A 113 -20.38 5.01 20.83
N PRO A 114 -20.38 3.96 21.67
CA PRO A 114 -19.13 3.31 22.08
C PRO A 114 -18.34 2.72 20.91
N ALA A 115 -19.02 2.20 19.89
CA ALA A 115 -18.38 1.68 18.69
C ALA A 115 -17.74 2.80 17.86
N TYR A 116 -18.44 3.94 17.71
CA TYR A 116 -17.90 5.12 17.03
C TYR A 116 -16.70 5.71 17.78
N GLN A 117 -16.76 5.83 19.11
CA GLN A 117 -15.64 6.29 19.93
C GLN A 117 -14.45 5.33 19.83
N SER A 118 -14.68 4.01 19.87
CA SER A 118 -13.61 3.01 19.73
C SER A 118 -12.92 3.08 18.37
N ALA A 119 -13.68 3.26 17.28
CA ALA A 119 -13.12 3.44 15.95
C ALA A 119 -12.36 4.77 15.83
N ALA A 120 -12.91 5.85 16.36
CA ALA A 120 -12.30 7.17 16.34
C ALA A 120 -10.99 7.24 17.15
N ALA A 121 -10.92 6.55 18.29
CA ALA A 121 -9.73 6.50 19.15
C ALA A 121 -8.49 5.85 18.49
N GLN A 122 -8.66 5.17 17.35
CA GLN A 122 -7.52 4.65 16.58
C GLN A 122 -6.79 5.75 15.79
N PHE A 123 -7.45 6.86 15.49
CA PHE A 123 -6.94 7.94 14.63
C PHE A 123 -6.87 9.30 15.34
N LEU A 124 -7.71 9.50 16.35
CA LEU A 124 -7.74 10.72 17.15
C LEU A 124 -6.92 10.55 18.44
N LYS A 125 -6.46 11.67 18.97
CA LYS A 125 -5.81 11.71 20.29
C LYS A 125 -6.84 11.47 21.40
N ALA A 126 -6.39 10.89 22.51
CA ALA A 126 -7.25 10.58 23.64
C ALA A 126 -7.91 11.83 24.27
N ASP A 127 -7.27 12.99 24.14
CA ASP A 127 -7.74 14.28 24.65
C ASP A 127 -8.60 15.08 23.65
N ASP A 128 -8.86 14.55 22.45
CA ASP A 128 -9.68 15.26 21.46
C ASP A 128 -11.11 15.41 22.00
N LYS A 129 -11.58 16.66 22.07
CA LYS A 129 -12.89 17.00 22.65
C LYS A 129 -14.03 16.29 21.95
N VAL A 130 -13.93 16.02 20.64
CA VAL A 130 -15.00 15.30 19.93
C VAL A 130 -15.15 13.85 20.40
N LEU A 131 -14.12 13.27 21.03
CA LEU A 131 -14.13 11.91 21.56
C LEU A 131 -14.77 11.86 22.95
N THR A 132 -14.57 12.91 23.76
CA THR A 132 -14.86 12.94 25.19
C THR A 132 -16.05 13.81 25.58
N ASP A 133 -16.52 14.73 24.72
CA ASP A 133 -17.65 15.63 24.98
C ASP A 133 -19.02 14.94 24.81
N PHE A 134 -19.20 13.81 25.49
CA PHE A 134 -20.47 13.10 25.62
C PHE A 134 -20.84 12.97 27.08
N ASP A 135 -22.06 13.39 27.41
CA ASP A 135 -22.62 13.30 28.75
C ASP A 135 -24.04 12.76 28.63
N ALA A 136 -24.26 11.54 29.13
CA ALA A 136 -25.53 10.84 28.95
C ALA A 136 -26.73 11.64 29.49
N SER A 137 -26.55 12.42 30.56
CA SER A 137 -27.63 13.21 31.16
C SER A 137 -28.00 14.43 30.31
N THR A 138 -27.01 15.15 29.81
CA THR A 138 -27.17 16.34 28.97
C THR A 138 -27.61 15.98 27.56
N ASP A 139 -27.07 14.90 27.02
CA ASP A 139 -27.33 14.44 25.65
C ASP A 139 -28.73 13.83 25.52
N ALA A 140 -29.23 13.15 26.56
CA ALA A 140 -30.62 12.70 26.62
C ALA A 140 -31.61 13.88 26.68
N ALA A 141 -31.24 14.98 27.34
CA ALA A 141 -32.08 16.18 27.45
C ALA A 141 -32.14 17.01 26.15
N ALA A 142 -31.19 16.82 25.22
CA ALA A 142 -31.13 17.56 23.96
C ALA A 142 -30.82 16.66 22.75
N PRO A 143 -31.78 15.87 22.26
CA PRO A 143 -31.57 14.88 21.20
C PRO A 143 -30.94 15.43 19.91
N ALA A 144 -31.38 16.61 19.46
CA ALA A 144 -30.81 17.26 18.27
C ALA A 144 -29.34 17.66 18.46
N ARG A 145 -28.98 18.09 19.69
CA ARG A 145 -27.60 18.44 20.02
C ARG A 145 -26.72 17.19 20.13
N PHE A 146 -27.24 16.12 20.72
CA PHE A 146 -26.57 14.83 20.75
C PHE A 146 -26.29 14.29 19.34
N GLN A 147 -27.29 14.34 18.46
CA GLN A 147 -27.14 13.96 17.05
C GLN A 147 -26.05 14.78 16.35
N ALA A 148 -26.01 16.10 16.58
CA ALA A 148 -24.97 16.97 16.04
C ALA A 148 -23.57 16.62 16.59
N LYS A 149 -23.45 16.27 17.87
CA LYS A 149 -22.18 15.79 18.46
C LYS A 149 -21.70 14.48 17.80
N VAL A 150 -22.59 13.52 17.59
CA VAL A 150 -22.24 12.26 16.89
C VAL A 150 -21.82 12.52 15.44
N GLN A 151 -22.50 13.42 14.74
CA GLN A 151 -22.08 13.83 13.39
C GLN A 151 -20.71 14.50 13.39
N ALA A 152 -20.42 15.35 14.39
CA ALA A 152 -19.12 15.99 14.54
C ALA A 152 -18.00 14.98 14.83
N LEU A 153 -18.27 13.98 15.69
CA LEU A 153 -17.36 12.86 15.94
C LEU A 153 -17.03 12.11 14.64
N LEU A 154 -18.05 11.68 13.88
CA LEU A 154 -17.83 10.96 12.62
C LEU A 154 -17.14 11.82 11.56
N LEU A 155 -17.48 13.11 11.44
CA LEU A 155 -16.79 14.04 10.55
C LEU A 155 -15.30 14.11 10.87
N ARG A 156 -14.95 14.29 12.15
CA ARG A 156 -13.56 14.41 12.60
C ARG A 156 -12.81 13.09 12.44
N TYR A 157 -13.43 11.98 12.82
CA TYR A 157 -12.90 10.63 12.64
C TYR A 157 -12.61 10.30 11.18
N HIS A 158 -13.61 10.44 10.28
CA HIS A 158 -13.44 10.15 8.86
C HIS A 158 -12.36 11.03 8.22
N SER A 159 -12.35 12.33 8.53
CA SER A 159 -11.30 13.23 8.04
C SER A 159 -9.90 12.81 8.50
N ALA A 160 -9.73 12.39 9.76
CA ALA A 160 -8.45 11.94 10.29
C ALA A 160 -8.02 10.59 9.68
N SER A 161 -8.96 9.67 9.49
CA SER A 161 -8.75 8.38 8.83
C SER A 161 -8.32 8.56 7.36
N ASP A 162 -9.01 9.43 6.64
CA ASP A 162 -8.73 9.74 5.24
C ASP A 162 -7.34 10.39 5.09
N GLU A 163 -7.01 11.39 5.92
CA GLU A 163 -5.68 12.03 5.92
C GLU A 163 -4.56 11.03 6.21
N PHE A 164 -4.77 10.14 7.19
CA PHE A 164 -3.84 9.09 7.52
C PHE A 164 -3.60 8.16 6.32
N HIS A 165 -4.66 7.65 5.70
CA HIS A 165 -4.54 6.76 4.55
C HIS A 165 -3.95 7.45 3.32
N GLU A 166 -4.24 8.73 3.11
CA GLU A 166 -3.65 9.55 2.06
C GLU A 166 -2.13 9.73 2.30
N SER A 167 -1.73 9.99 3.54
CA SER A 167 -0.31 10.11 3.92
C SER A 167 0.47 8.83 3.64
N VAL A 168 -0.11 7.67 3.95
CA VAL A 168 0.46 6.34 3.68
C VAL A 168 0.61 6.09 2.18
N ARG A 169 -0.40 6.43 1.38
CA ARG A 169 -0.35 6.30 -0.08
C ARG A 169 0.69 7.23 -0.72
N ARG A 170 0.78 8.48 -0.26
CA ARG A 170 1.82 9.43 -0.71
C ARG A 170 3.22 8.92 -0.39
N LEU A 171 3.42 8.36 0.82
CA LEU A 171 4.71 7.78 1.20
C LEU A 171 5.08 6.61 0.28
N ARG A 172 4.16 5.67 0.06
CA ARG A 172 4.32 4.57 -0.92
C ARG A 172 4.76 5.10 -2.28
N ASN A 173 4.00 6.05 -2.83
CA ASN A 173 4.22 6.52 -4.19
C ASN A 173 5.57 7.24 -4.31
N ARG A 174 5.99 7.98 -3.28
CA ARG A 174 7.33 8.58 -3.20
C ARG A 174 8.43 7.53 -3.14
N MET A 175 8.27 6.50 -2.30
CA MET A 175 9.24 5.40 -2.23
C MET A 175 9.37 4.67 -3.57
N LEU A 176 8.25 4.32 -4.21
CA LEU A 176 8.24 3.70 -5.53
C LEU A 176 8.88 4.60 -6.59
N GLY A 177 8.56 5.90 -6.58
CA GLY A 177 9.14 6.88 -7.49
C GLY A 177 10.66 6.97 -7.33
N LEU A 178 11.16 7.01 -6.09
CA LEU A 178 12.60 6.98 -5.80
C LEU A 178 13.24 5.66 -6.25
N SER A 179 12.60 4.51 -6.03
CA SER A 179 13.10 3.21 -6.50
C SER A 179 13.25 3.20 -8.02
N VAL A 180 12.23 3.64 -8.75
CA VAL A 180 12.26 3.70 -10.21
C VAL A 180 13.35 4.67 -10.69
N PHE A 181 13.46 5.83 -10.07
CA PHE A 181 14.51 6.80 -10.40
C PHE A 181 15.92 6.23 -10.16
N ALA A 182 16.13 5.53 -9.05
CA ALA A 182 17.40 4.86 -8.75
C ALA A 182 17.73 3.79 -9.80
N LEU A 183 16.77 2.92 -10.15
CA LEU A 183 16.97 1.91 -11.21
C LEU A 183 17.27 2.55 -12.57
N ILE A 184 16.62 3.65 -12.92
CA ILE A 184 16.94 4.41 -14.14
C ILE A 184 18.37 4.94 -14.08
N ALA A 185 18.80 5.50 -12.95
CA ALA A 185 20.17 5.97 -12.76
C ALA A 185 21.19 4.84 -12.93
N GLU A 186 20.94 3.66 -12.35
CA GLU A 186 21.78 2.46 -12.54
C GLU A 186 21.91 2.07 -14.02
N VAL A 187 20.78 1.99 -14.74
CA VAL A 187 20.77 1.68 -16.17
C VAL A 187 21.56 2.72 -16.97
N LEU A 188 21.36 4.01 -16.67
CA LEU A 188 22.10 5.09 -17.31
C LEU A 188 23.61 5.00 -17.03
N MET A 189 24.02 4.67 -15.81
CA MET A 189 25.44 4.48 -15.48
C MET A 189 26.06 3.34 -16.31
N VAL A 190 25.37 2.21 -16.45
CA VAL A 190 25.83 1.10 -17.29
C VAL A 190 25.90 1.50 -18.76
N LEU A 191 24.87 2.18 -19.28
CA LEU A 191 24.84 2.65 -20.67
C LEU A 191 25.95 3.67 -20.97
N VAL A 192 26.19 4.61 -20.05
CA VAL A 192 27.29 5.59 -20.17
C VAL A 192 28.64 4.87 -20.15
N GLN A 193 28.86 3.93 -19.24
CA GLN A 193 30.10 3.13 -19.22
C GLN A 193 30.26 2.23 -20.44
N TRP A 194 29.17 1.78 -21.05
CA TRP A 194 29.22 0.99 -22.27
C TRP A 194 29.58 1.85 -23.49
N ARG A 195 29.08 3.09 -23.55
CA ARG A 195 29.28 4.01 -24.67
C ARG A 195 30.58 4.81 -24.59
N SER A 196 31.02 5.13 -23.36
CA SER A 196 32.23 5.89 -23.06
C SER A 196 33.47 5.01 -23.18
N ARG A 197 34.52 5.55 -23.81
CA ARG A 197 35.86 4.92 -23.83
C ARG A 197 36.86 5.67 -22.95
N ASP A 198 36.59 6.95 -22.68
CA ASP A 198 37.55 7.87 -22.05
C ASP A 198 37.33 8.02 -20.55
N VAL A 199 36.10 7.81 -20.07
CA VAL A 199 35.74 7.96 -18.64
C VAL A 199 35.28 6.62 -18.08
N GLN A 200 36.08 6.05 -17.19
CA GLN A 200 35.80 4.80 -16.49
C GLN A 200 35.49 5.08 -15.01
N LEU A 201 34.30 4.69 -14.55
CA LEU A 201 33.91 4.83 -13.15
C LEU A 201 34.65 3.83 -12.24
N LEU A 202 35.07 2.70 -12.82
CA LEU A 202 35.74 1.61 -12.12
C LEU A 202 37.03 1.25 -12.84
N LYS A 203 38.13 1.12 -12.09
CA LYS A 203 39.38 0.57 -12.58
C LYS A 203 39.33 -0.95 -12.50
N ALA A 204 39.73 -1.64 -13.56
CA ALA A 204 39.77 -3.10 -13.57
C ALA A 204 40.79 -3.63 -12.54
N PRO A 205 40.40 -4.59 -11.68
CA PRO A 205 41.33 -5.34 -10.84
C PRO A 205 42.36 -6.14 -11.66
N THR A 206 43.44 -6.59 -11.03
CA THR A 206 44.55 -7.25 -11.75
C THR A 206 44.14 -8.56 -12.40
N ASP A 207 43.19 -9.29 -11.81
CA ASP A 207 42.65 -10.57 -12.29
C ASP A 207 41.53 -10.43 -13.33
N ALA A 208 41.05 -9.20 -13.58
CA ALA A 208 40.05 -8.88 -14.60
C ALA A 208 40.58 -7.91 -15.67
N ALA A 209 41.89 -7.94 -15.90
CA ALA A 209 42.52 -7.17 -16.98
C ALA A 209 41.87 -7.50 -18.33
N GLY A 210 41.45 -6.47 -19.07
CA GLY A 210 40.78 -6.60 -20.37
C GLY A 210 39.26 -6.81 -20.30
N VAL A 211 38.68 -6.94 -19.10
CA VAL A 211 37.21 -6.95 -18.95
C VAL A 211 36.67 -5.53 -19.17
N PRO A 212 35.63 -5.33 -20.01
CA PRO A 212 35.01 -4.02 -20.19
C PRO A 212 34.46 -3.43 -18.89
N ALA A 213 34.71 -2.13 -18.66
CA ALA A 213 34.30 -1.42 -17.43
C ALA A 213 32.79 -1.53 -17.13
N TRP A 214 31.93 -1.48 -18.16
CA TRP A 214 30.48 -1.63 -18.00
C TRP A 214 30.07 -3.01 -17.45
N ARG A 215 30.80 -4.09 -17.78
CA ARG A 215 30.55 -5.43 -17.24
C ARG A 215 30.92 -5.49 -15.77
N LEU A 216 32.07 -4.93 -15.41
CA LEU A 216 32.50 -4.84 -14.01
C LEU A 216 31.51 -4.01 -13.19
N LEU A 217 31.06 -2.87 -13.74
CA LEU A 217 30.03 -2.04 -13.11
C LEU A 217 28.73 -2.81 -12.89
N PHE A 218 28.27 -3.57 -13.88
CA PHE A 218 27.08 -4.39 -13.76
C PHE A 218 27.17 -5.40 -12.61
N PHE A 219 28.31 -6.08 -12.46
CA PHE A 219 28.53 -6.99 -11.32
C PHE A 219 28.64 -6.26 -9.97
N VAL A 220 29.25 -5.07 -9.94
CA VAL A 220 29.28 -4.23 -8.73
C VAL A 220 27.87 -3.80 -8.32
N LEU A 221 27.00 -3.44 -9.26
CA LEU A 221 25.60 -3.10 -9.00
C LEU A 221 24.84 -4.30 -8.41
N ILE A 222 25.00 -5.50 -9.00
CA ILE A 222 24.40 -6.74 -8.47
C ILE A 222 24.92 -7.05 -7.06
N ALA A 223 26.23 -6.94 -6.83
CA ALA A 223 26.83 -7.15 -5.52
C ALA A 223 26.31 -6.14 -4.48
N GLY A 224 26.17 -4.87 -4.88
CA GLY A 224 25.54 -3.84 -4.06
C GLY A 224 24.08 -4.15 -3.73
N ALA A 225 23.29 -4.59 -4.71
CA ALA A 225 21.91 -5.06 -4.49
C ALA A 225 21.86 -6.25 -3.52
N LEU A 226 22.81 -7.18 -3.58
CA LEU A 226 22.88 -8.30 -2.66
C LEU A 226 23.13 -7.84 -1.23
N GLY A 227 24.09 -6.94 -1.01
CA GLY A 227 24.33 -6.32 0.30
C GLY A 227 23.10 -5.58 0.82
N ALA A 228 22.45 -4.83 -0.06
CA ALA A 228 21.21 -4.12 0.21
C ALA A 228 20.09 -5.05 0.70
N PHE A 229 19.90 -6.15 -0.03
CA PHE A 229 18.90 -7.17 0.28
C PHE A 229 19.15 -7.77 1.66
N ILE A 230 20.39 -8.20 1.95
CA ILE A 230 20.77 -8.76 3.25
C ILE A 230 20.43 -7.77 4.38
N SER A 231 20.74 -6.48 4.20
CA SER A 231 20.45 -5.44 5.19
C SER A 231 18.94 -5.18 5.40
N ALA A 232 18.12 -5.44 4.39
CA ALA A 232 16.67 -5.18 4.42
C ALA A 232 15.86 -6.35 4.98
N LEU A 233 16.40 -7.59 4.95
CA LEU A 233 15.72 -8.81 5.38
C LEU A 233 15.10 -8.73 6.79
N PRO A 234 15.82 -8.27 7.84
CA PRO A 234 15.24 -8.20 9.18
C PRO A 234 13.98 -7.33 9.23
N SER A 235 14.00 -6.19 8.53
CA SER A 235 12.86 -5.26 8.48
C SER A 235 11.67 -5.81 7.70
N MET A 236 11.90 -6.61 6.66
CA MET A 236 10.81 -7.25 5.91
C MET A 236 10.15 -8.36 6.72
N ILE A 237 10.94 -9.21 7.38
CA ILE A 237 10.45 -10.41 8.10
C ILE A 237 9.70 -10.04 9.39
N THR A 238 10.20 -9.04 10.13
CA THR A 238 9.62 -8.63 11.42
C THR A 238 8.40 -7.73 11.29
N SER A 239 8.13 -7.22 10.08
CA SER A 239 7.07 -6.25 9.88
C SER A 239 5.68 -6.89 9.92
N ARG A 240 4.90 -6.54 10.94
CA ARG A 240 3.49 -6.88 11.02
C ARG A 240 2.71 -5.80 10.27
N SER A 241 2.16 -6.11 9.10
CA SER A 241 1.24 -5.21 8.42
C SER A 241 -0.04 -5.11 9.28
N GLY A 242 -0.11 -4.12 10.15
CA GLY A 242 -1.21 -3.92 11.11
C GLY A 242 -2.52 -3.55 10.43
N GLY A 243 -3.12 -4.47 9.67
CA GLY A 243 -4.40 -4.29 9.01
C GLY A 243 -4.41 -3.31 7.82
N LEU A 244 -3.33 -2.56 7.59
CA LEU A 244 -3.19 -1.61 6.49
C LEU A 244 -3.10 -2.33 5.13
N PRO A 245 -3.87 -1.91 4.10
CA PRO A 245 -3.82 -2.52 2.77
C PRO A 245 -2.51 -2.23 2.03
N TYR A 246 -1.67 -1.34 2.58
CA TYR A 246 -0.39 -0.94 2.03
C TYR A 246 0.73 -1.61 2.82
N LYS A 247 1.36 -2.64 2.24
CA LYS A 247 2.56 -3.30 2.80
C LYS A 247 3.78 -2.35 2.72
N LEU A 248 3.77 -1.25 3.49
CA LEU A 248 4.84 -0.25 3.55
C LEU A 248 6.25 -0.85 3.74
N PRO A 249 6.44 -1.88 4.60
CA PRO A 249 7.76 -2.50 4.80
C PRO A 249 8.34 -3.14 3.54
N PHE A 250 7.47 -3.69 2.69
CA PHE A 250 7.89 -4.24 1.40
C PHE A 250 8.40 -3.14 0.47
N GLN A 251 7.75 -1.97 0.46
CA GLN A 251 8.17 -0.83 -0.36
C GLN A 251 9.46 -0.20 0.15
N GLN A 252 9.64 -0.11 1.47
CA GLN A 252 10.92 0.29 2.06
C GLN A 252 12.05 -0.65 1.64
N GLY A 253 11.77 -1.95 1.64
CA GLY A 253 12.71 -2.96 1.18
C GLY A 253 13.06 -2.83 -0.30
N LEU A 254 12.08 -2.53 -1.17
CA LEU A 254 12.32 -2.28 -2.59
C LEU A 254 13.14 -1.00 -2.82
N LEU A 255 12.89 0.05 -2.03
CA LEU A 255 13.69 1.28 -2.05
C LEU A 255 15.14 1.01 -1.65
N LYS A 256 15.35 0.24 -0.57
CA LYS A 256 16.69 -0.20 -0.15
C LYS A 256 17.38 -1.03 -1.22
N LEU A 257 16.65 -1.93 -1.87
CA LEU A 257 17.22 -2.76 -2.93
C LEU A 257 17.71 -1.92 -4.13
N ALA A 258 17.00 -0.84 -4.46
CA ALA A 258 17.37 0.07 -5.56
C ALA A 258 18.45 1.09 -5.16
N ILE A 259 18.56 1.47 -3.88
CA ILE A 259 19.59 2.44 -3.46
C ILE A 259 20.95 1.77 -3.23
N GLY A 260 20.97 0.54 -2.72
CA GLY A 260 22.22 -0.12 -2.35
C GLY A 260 23.23 -0.31 -3.49
N PRO A 261 22.83 -0.64 -4.73
CA PRO A 261 23.72 -0.63 -5.89
C PRO A 261 24.42 0.73 -6.10
N LEU A 262 23.68 1.84 -6.00
CA LEU A 262 24.24 3.18 -6.16
C LEU A 262 25.24 3.51 -5.05
N VAL A 263 24.90 3.17 -3.80
CA VAL A 263 25.81 3.34 -2.65
C VAL A 263 27.07 2.50 -2.82
N ALA A 264 26.94 1.27 -3.34
CA ALA A 264 28.09 0.43 -3.64
C ALA A 264 29.04 1.07 -4.66
N VAL A 265 28.51 1.63 -5.77
CA VAL A 265 29.34 2.30 -6.76
C VAL A 265 30.07 3.51 -6.17
N VAL A 266 29.37 4.36 -5.41
CA VAL A 266 29.99 5.51 -4.73
C VAL A 266 31.08 5.06 -3.76
N GLY A 267 30.82 4.05 -2.95
CA GLY A 267 31.80 3.51 -2.01
C GLY A 267 33.05 2.98 -2.71
N ILE A 268 32.90 2.25 -3.81
CA ILE A 268 34.04 1.79 -4.61
C ILE A 268 34.81 2.96 -5.25
N MET A 269 34.13 4.00 -5.71
CA MET A 269 34.81 5.20 -6.23
C MET A 269 35.65 5.89 -5.15
N LEU A 270 35.19 5.93 -3.90
CA LEU A 270 35.97 6.48 -2.78
C LEU A 270 37.21 5.64 -2.47
N VAL A 271 37.09 4.31 -2.53
CA VAL A 271 38.21 3.38 -2.31
C VAL A 271 39.24 3.49 -3.42
N ILE A 272 38.82 3.45 -4.70
CA ILE A 272 39.73 3.57 -5.84
C ILE A 272 40.35 4.98 -5.92
N GLY A 273 39.60 6.01 -5.52
CA GLY A 273 40.09 7.38 -5.45
C GLY A 273 41.09 7.65 -4.32
N GLY A 274 41.39 6.66 -3.48
CA GLY A 274 42.35 6.79 -2.37
C GLY A 274 41.83 7.59 -1.18
N LEU A 275 40.52 7.88 -1.12
CA LEU A 275 39.88 8.52 0.03
C LEU A 275 39.67 7.55 1.20
N VAL A 276 39.68 6.24 0.93
CA VAL A 276 39.62 5.18 1.93
C VAL A 276 40.85 4.29 1.74
N GLU A 277 41.62 4.10 2.81
CA GLU A 277 42.84 3.27 2.83
C GLU A 277 42.48 1.76 2.76
N THR A 278 42.06 1.30 1.59
CA THR A 278 41.78 -0.12 1.30
C THR A 278 42.19 -0.42 -0.13
N THR A 279 42.92 -1.53 -0.32
CA THR A 279 43.34 -1.97 -1.65
C THR A 279 42.39 -3.02 -2.19
N VAL A 280 41.82 -2.77 -3.37
CA VAL A 280 40.91 -3.69 -4.07
C VAL A 280 41.62 -4.22 -5.30
N ASN A 281 42.44 -5.25 -5.12
CA ASN A 281 43.33 -5.76 -6.17
C ASN A 281 42.74 -6.96 -6.94
N SER A 282 41.71 -7.61 -6.40
CA SER A 282 41.03 -8.74 -7.06
C SER A 282 39.55 -8.45 -7.29
N THR A 283 38.96 -9.14 -8.25
CA THR A 283 37.53 -9.07 -8.55
C THR A 283 36.70 -9.52 -7.35
N ALA A 284 37.14 -10.54 -6.62
CA ALA A 284 36.48 -10.97 -5.39
C ALA A 284 36.47 -9.88 -4.31
N ALA A 285 37.59 -9.17 -4.12
CA ALA A 285 37.66 -8.03 -3.20
C ALA A 285 36.73 -6.89 -3.64
N LEU A 286 36.65 -6.61 -4.95
CA LEU A 286 35.78 -5.58 -5.51
C LEU A 286 34.31 -5.85 -5.20
N LEU A 287 33.84 -7.07 -5.45
CA LEU A 287 32.46 -7.46 -5.18
C LEU A 287 32.18 -7.55 -3.67
N GLY A 288 33.14 -8.01 -2.87
CA GLY A 288 33.03 -8.05 -1.42
C GLY A 288 32.84 -6.65 -0.82
N VAL A 289 33.65 -5.69 -1.24
CA VAL A 289 33.52 -4.28 -0.80
C VAL A 289 32.22 -3.66 -1.31
N ALA A 290 31.78 -4.00 -2.52
CA ALA A 290 30.48 -3.56 -3.05
C ALA A 290 29.30 -4.08 -2.20
N ILE A 291 29.32 -5.33 -1.75
CA ILE A 291 28.33 -5.89 -0.82
C ILE A 291 28.33 -5.10 0.49
N VAL A 292 29.51 -4.81 1.06
CA VAL A 292 29.63 -4.06 2.32
C VAL A 292 29.01 -2.67 2.19
N PHE A 293 29.34 -1.91 1.14
CA PHE A 293 28.75 -0.59 0.92
C PHE A 293 27.25 -0.65 0.60
N GLY A 294 26.80 -1.65 -0.16
CA GLY A 294 25.38 -1.89 -0.43
C GLY A 294 24.58 -2.16 0.84
N ALA A 295 25.15 -2.91 1.78
CA ALA A 295 24.57 -3.11 3.11
C ALA A 295 24.66 -1.84 3.99
N GLY A 296 25.72 -1.06 3.84
CA GLY A 296 25.99 0.20 4.53
C GLY A 296 25.12 1.39 4.12
N GLN A 297 24.15 1.18 3.21
CA GLN A 297 23.24 2.23 2.72
C GLN A 297 22.33 2.85 3.81
N GLN A 298 22.30 2.30 5.03
CA GLN A 298 21.44 2.78 6.10
C GLN A 298 21.65 4.26 6.43
N ALA A 299 22.86 4.80 6.23
CA ALA A 299 23.12 6.24 6.40
C ALA A 299 22.30 7.12 5.42
N VAL A 300 21.99 6.60 4.22
CA VAL A 300 21.21 7.29 3.18
C VAL A 300 19.71 6.99 3.31
N THR A 301 19.34 5.77 3.74
CA THR A 301 17.92 5.36 3.82
C THR A 301 17.26 5.64 5.17
N ALA A 302 18.02 6.03 6.20
CA ALA A 302 17.52 6.27 7.56
C ALA A 302 16.35 7.26 7.62
N PHE A 303 16.32 8.28 6.75
CA PHE A 303 15.22 9.24 6.72
C PHE A 303 13.88 8.60 6.31
N ALA A 304 13.89 7.77 5.26
CA ALA A 304 12.70 7.05 4.81
C ALA A 304 12.23 6.03 5.85
N ASP A 305 13.18 5.36 6.53
CA ASP A 305 12.89 4.41 7.60
C ASP A 305 12.22 5.08 8.81
N ARG A 306 12.72 6.26 9.23
CA ARG A 306 12.12 7.04 10.33
C ARG A 306 10.69 7.47 10.00
N ARG A 307 10.46 8.01 8.80
CA ARG A 307 9.12 8.43 8.36
C ARG A 307 8.12 7.29 8.28
N ALA A 308 8.53 6.11 7.84
CA ALA A 308 7.66 4.94 7.82
C ALA A 308 7.33 4.45 9.24
N SER A 309 8.31 4.47 10.14
CA SER A 309 8.13 4.08 11.54
C SER A 309 7.21 5.06 12.29
N GLU A 310 7.33 6.37 12.04
CA GLU A 310 6.42 7.40 12.57
C GLU A 310 4.97 7.13 12.13
N LEU A 311 4.73 6.86 10.84
CA LEU A 311 3.37 6.61 10.32
C LEU A 311 2.79 5.25 10.71
N LEU A 312 3.61 4.29 11.14
CA LEU A 312 3.18 2.97 11.59
C LEU A 312 2.97 2.90 13.11
N THR A 313 3.33 3.94 13.84
CA THR A 313 3.12 4.02 15.29
C THR A 313 1.69 4.53 15.55
N PRO A 314 0.81 3.73 16.19
CA PRO A 314 -0.54 4.19 16.51
C PRO A 314 -0.50 5.42 17.44
N VAL A 315 -1.41 6.36 17.23
CA VAL A 315 -1.52 7.65 17.95
C VAL A 315 -1.75 7.46 19.46
N THR A 316 -2.08 6.25 19.92
CA THR A 316 -2.46 5.92 21.30
C THR A 316 -1.30 5.85 22.30
N LYS A 317 -0.09 6.31 21.95
CA LYS A 317 1.00 6.51 22.92
C LYS A 317 1.15 8.01 23.18
N ASP A 318 0.29 8.51 24.06
CA ASP A 318 0.58 9.40 25.19
C ASP A 318 -0.73 9.74 25.92
#